data_AF-A0AAJ1UAH5-F1
#
_entry.id   AF-A0AAJ1UAH5-F1
#
_cell.length_a   1.000
_cell.length_b   1.000
_cell.length_c   1.000
_cell.angle_alpha   90.00
_cell.angle_beta   90.00
_cell.angle_gamma   90.00
#
_symmetry.space_group_name_H-M   'P 1'
#
loop_
_entity.id
_entity.type
_entity.pdbx_description
1 polymer ?
#
loop_
_entity_poly.entity_id
_entity_poly.type
_entity_poly.pdbx_seq_one_letter_code
_entity_poly.pdbx_strand_id
1 'polypeptide(L)' 'MTTPENDIALSTLISVGESTAPELDRDILRKCYLIQKKYQFSEDRSLSMAAMERLVEDALERNGSALEGSE' A
#
# COMPACT_ATOMS: atom_id res chain seq x y z
N MET A 1 18.51 -6.72 -11.72
CA MET A 1 17.29 -5.93 -11.47
C MET A 1 16.14 -6.92 -11.30
N THR A 2 15.57 -7.05 -10.10
CA THR A 2 14.36 -7.87 -9.88
C THR A 2 13.16 -7.10 -10.44
N THR A 3 12.56 -7.63 -11.50
CA THR A 3 11.26 -7.16 -12.02
C THR A 3 10.20 -7.34 -10.93
N PRO A 4 9.16 -6.47 -10.85
CA PRO A 4 8.13 -6.56 -9.81
C PRO A 4 7.38 -7.90 -9.77
N GLU A 5 7.38 -8.65 -10.88
CA GLU A 5 6.86 -10.02 -10.99
C GLU A 5 7.75 -11.10 -10.31
N ASN A 6 9.02 -10.80 -10.02
CA ASN A 6 9.98 -11.70 -9.36
C ASN A 6 10.23 -11.35 -7.89
N ASP A 7 9.50 -10.38 -7.34
CA ASP A 7 9.65 -9.97 -5.95
C ASP A 7 8.77 -10.84 -5.04
N ILE A 8 9.36 -11.92 -4.50
CA ILE A 8 8.66 -12.92 -3.67
C ILE A 8 7.96 -12.27 -2.48
N ALA A 9 8.55 -11.23 -1.89
CA ALA A 9 7.97 -10.52 -0.76
C ALA A 9 6.67 -9.81 -1.17
N LEU A 10 6.69 -9.10 -2.31
CA LEU A 10 5.48 -8.46 -2.83
C LEU A 10 4.41 -9.49 -3.22
N SER A 11 4.79 -10.57 -3.90
CA SER A 11 3.83 -11.63 -4.27
C SER A 11 3.18 -12.25 -3.03
N THR A 12 3.97 -12.51 -1.99
CA THR A 12 3.47 -13.06 -0.73
C THR A 12 2.52 -12.08 -0.04
N LEU A 13 2.87 -10.79 0.01
CA LEU A 13 2.01 -9.76 0.58
C LEU A 13 0.65 -9.70 -0.12
N ILE A 14 0.63 -9.74 -1.45
CA ILE A 14 -0.61 -9.74 -2.22
C ILE A 14 -1.44 -11.00 -1.95
N SER A 15 -0.82 -12.19 -1.98
CA SER A 15 -1.54 -13.44 -1.69
C SER A 15 -2.12 -13.49 -0.28
N VAL A 16 -1.39 -13.02 0.74
CA VAL A 16 -1.91 -12.95 2.12
C VAL A 16 -3.03 -11.92 2.23
N GLY A 17 -2.90 -10.77 1.56
CA GLY A 17 -3.93 -9.74 1.49
C GLY A 17 -5.23 -10.30 0.90
N GLU A 18 -5.15 -10.99 -0.24
CA GLU A 18 -6.30 -11.64 -0.88
C GLU A 18 -6.99 -12.68 0.02
N SER A 19 -6.23 -13.39 0.84
CA SER A 19 -6.79 -14.38 1.77
C SER A 19 -7.39 -13.79 3.04
N THR A 20 -6.90 -12.64 3.50
CA THR A 20 -7.24 -12.09 4.83
C THR A 20 -8.21 -10.91 4.74
N ALA A 21 -8.10 -10.11 3.68
CA ALA A 21 -8.90 -8.92 3.43
C ALA A 21 -9.10 -8.75 1.90
N PRO A 22 -9.93 -9.60 1.27
CA PRO A 22 -10.12 -9.59 -0.18
C PRO A 22 -10.72 -8.28 -0.72
N GLU A 23 -11.37 -7.48 0.12
CA GLU A 23 -11.86 -6.14 -0.27
C GLU A 23 -10.78 -5.06 -0.31
N LEU A 24 -9.58 -5.34 0.22
CA LEU A 24 -8.49 -4.37 0.24
C LEU A 24 -7.90 -4.21 -1.16
N ASP A 25 -7.77 -2.96 -1.60
CA ASP A 25 -7.22 -2.63 -2.91
C ASP A 25 -5.75 -3.10 -3.03
N ARG A 26 -5.51 -3.94 -4.04
CA ARG A 26 -4.17 -4.48 -4.37
C ARG A 26 -3.18 -3.37 -4.71
N ASP A 27 -3.63 -2.25 -5.28
CA ASP A 27 -2.78 -1.11 -5.59
C ASP A 27 -2.26 -0.43 -4.32
N ILE A 28 -3.08 -0.35 -3.27
CA ILE A 28 -2.66 0.16 -1.95
C ILE A 28 -1.59 -0.75 -1.35
N LEU A 29 -1.78 -2.08 -1.39
CA LEU A 29 -0.77 -3.04 -0.93
C LEU A 29 0.55 -2.91 -1.67
N ARG A 30 0.52 -2.75 -3.00
CA ARG A 30 1.71 -2.49 -3.82
C ARG A 30 2.42 -1.20 -3.43
N LYS A 31 1.68 -0.12 -3.22
CA LYS A 31 2.24 1.18 -2.82
C LYS A 31 2.86 1.13 -1.42
N CYS A 32 2.21 0.47 -0.46
CA CYS A 32 2.77 0.23 0.87
C CYS A 32 4.11 -0.53 0.80
N TYR A 33 4.18 -1.59 -0.01
CA TYR A 33 5.41 -2.34 -0.23
C TYR A 33 6.55 -1.46 -0.79
N LEU A 34 6.24 -0.61 -1.77
CA LEU A 34 7.23 0.30 -2.36
C LEU A 34 7.72 1.34 -1.34
N ILE A 35 6.84 1.84 -0.48
CA ILE A 35 7.22 2.75 0.62
C ILE A 35 8.19 2.04 1.57
N GLN A 36 7.85 0.84 2.04
CA GLN A 36 8.73 0.06 2.91
C GLN A 36 10.08 -0.20 2.26
N LYS A 37 10.10 -0.57 0.97
CA LYS A 37 11.33 -0.79 0.20
C LYS A 37 12.16 0.50 0.07
N LYS A 38 11.52 1.66 -0.10
CA LYS A 38 12.19 2.97 -0.16
C LYS A 38 12.89 3.31 1.16
N TYR A 39 12.25 3.02 2.29
CA TYR A 39 12.78 3.31 3.64
C TYR A 39 13.47 2.10 4.30
N GLN A 40 13.78 1.03 3.56
CA GLN A 40 14.25 -0.23 4.15
C GLN A 40 15.58 -0.07 4.91
N PHE A 41 16.43 0.85 4.45
CA PHE A 41 17.72 1.20 5.04
C PHE A 41 17.67 2.47 5.90
N SER A 42 16.50 3.07 6.08
CA SER A 42 16.35 4.22 6.97
C SER A 42 16.42 3.74 8.42
N GLU A 43 17.26 4.40 9.22
CA GLU A 43 17.38 4.12 10.67
C GLU A 43 16.10 4.53 11.41
N ASP A 44 15.45 5.59 10.95
CA ASP A 44 14.17 6.04 11.46
C ASP A 44 13.01 5.32 10.76
N ARG A 45 12.41 4.36 11.46
CA ARG A 45 11.26 3.59 10.98
C ARG A 45 9.97 4.42 10.94
N SER A 46 9.90 5.53 11.67
CA SER A 46 8.70 6.38 11.71
C SER A 46 8.39 6.98 10.33
N LEU A 47 9.43 7.29 9.54
CA LEU A 47 9.29 7.81 8.18
C LEU A 47 8.51 6.86 7.25
N SER A 48 8.76 5.55 7.37
CA SER A 48 8.02 4.55 6.59
C SER A 48 6.57 4.46 7.04
N MET A 49 6.30 4.54 8.34
CA MET A 49 4.93 4.47 8.86
C MET A 49 4.14 5.69 8.46
N ALA A 50 4.66 6.90 8.70
CA ALA A 50 3.99 8.14 8.35
C ALA A 50 3.67 8.24 6.85
N ALA A 51 4.57 7.76 5.98
CA ALA A 51 4.33 7.71 4.55
C ALA A 51 3.22 6.72 4.15
N MET A 52 3.13 5.57 4.82
CA MET A 52 2.04 4.61 4.59
C MET A 52 0.71 5.12 5.15
N GLU A 53 0.70 5.75 6.32
CA GLU A 53 -0.50 6.38 6.90
C GLU A 53 -1.06 7.42 5.94
N ARG A 54 -0.21 8.32 5.42
CA ARG A 54 -0.60 9.33 4.44
C ARG A 54 -1.20 8.73 3.17
N LEU A 55 -0.62 7.63 2.68
CA LEU A 55 -1.15 6.90 1.51
C LEU A 55 -2.57 6.39 1.76
N VAL A 56 -2.84 5.86 2.94
CA VAL A 56 -4.16 5.33 3.33
C VAL A 56 -5.16 6.47 3.49
N GLU A 57 -4.78 7.56 4.17
CA GLU A 57 -5.61 8.76 4.28
C GLU A 57 -6.01 9.29 2.91
N ASP A 58 -5.04 9.50 2.01
CA ASP A 58 -5.30 9.99 0.65
C ASP A 58 -6.25 9.04 -0.13
N ALA A 59 -6.18 7.72 0.14
CA ALA A 59 -7.06 6.74 -0.49
C ALA A 59 -8.49 6.80 0.06
N LEU A 60 -8.65 6.98 1.37
CA LEU A 60 -9.93 7.17 2.01
C LEU A 60 -10.60 8.47 1.55
N GLU A 61 -9.84 9.56 1.44
CA GLU A 61 -10.34 10.85 0.93
C GLU A 61 -10.88 10.71 -0.49
N ARG A 62 -10.15 10.06 -1.40
CA ARG A 62 -10.62 9.82 -2.78
C ARG A 62 -11.89 8.97 -2.84
N ASN A 63 -12.00 7.95 -1.99
CA ASN A 63 -13.19 7.11 -1.93
C ASN A 63 -14.38 7.84 -1.29
N GLY A 64 -14.14 8.72 -0.31
CA GLY A 64 -15.17 9.57 0.30
C GLY A 64 -15.72 10.61 -0.69
N SER A 65 -14.84 11.28 -1.45
CA SER A 65 -15.25 12.25 -2.48
C SER A 65 -16.04 11.63 -3.64
N ALA A 66 -15.89 10.32 -3.90
CA ALA A 66 -16.68 9.61 -4.91
C ALA A 66 -18.14 9.40 -4.50
N LEU A 67 -18.47 9.48 -3.20
CA LEU A 67 -19.82 9.28 -2.67
C LEU A 67 -20.64 10.57 -2.57
N GLU A 68 -19.99 11.74 -2.51
CA GLU A 68 -20.66 13.05 -2.41
C GLU A 68 -20.95 13.74 -3.77
N GLY A 69 -20.53 13.14 -4.89
CA GLY A 69 -20.72 13.69 -6.24
C GLY A 69 -21.94 13.17 -7.02
N SER A 70 -22.87 12.48 -6.34
CA SER A 70 -24.03 11.81 -6.95
C SER A 70 -25.36 12.33 -6.39
N GLU A 71 -25.61 13.64 -6.46
CA GLU A 71 -26.91 14.26 -6.18
C GLU A 71 -27.33 15.24 -7.29
#